data_AF-A0A8X6K830-F1
#
_entry.id   AF-A0A8X6K830-F1
#
_cell.length_a   1.000
_cell.length_b   1.000
_cell.length_c   1.000
_cell.angle_alpha   90.00
_cell.angle_beta   90.00
_cell.angle_gamma   90.00
#
_symmetry.space_group_name_H-M   'P 1'
#
loop_
_entity.id
_entity.type
_entity.pdbx_description
1 polymer ?
#
loop_
_entity_poly.entity_id
_entity_poly.type
_entity_poly.pdbx_seq_one_letter_code
_entity_poly.pdbx_strand_id
1 'polypeptide(L)'
;MARGPKKHLKRLNAPKSWMLDKIGGVFAPRPSTGPHKLRESLPLVLILRNRLKYALTNTEVVMQRLIKIDGKVRTDNTFPAGFMDVITIEKTGEFFRILYDVKGRFILHRITAEEAKYKLCRVKRVQVGPKGIPILVTHDARTIRYPDPLVKVNDSVQVDIASGKIMDFVKFEVGNLVMITGGHNLGRIGNITSRERHPRYYSF
;
A
#
# COMPACT_ATOMS: atom_id res chain seq x y z
N MET A 1 32.85 -6.37 -0.46
CA MET A 1 32.38 -5.78 -1.74
C MET A 1 30.91 -6.12 -1.98
N ALA A 2 30.09 -5.13 -2.35
CA ALA A 2 28.83 -5.36 -3.05
C ALA A 2 28.73 -4.32 -4.18
N ARG A 3 28.76 -4.77 -5.44
CA ARG A 3 28.86 -3.92 -6.64
C ARG A 3 27.50 -3.59 -7.30
N GLY A 4 26.38 -3.74 -6.57
CA GLY A 4 25.05 -3.48 -7.13
C GLY A 4 23.87 -3.91 -6.25
N PRO A 5 22.62 -3.71 -6.72
CA PRO A 5 21.42 -4.05 -5.98
C PRO A 5 21.30 -5.56 -5.76
N LYS A 6 21.05 -5.97 -4.51
CA LYS A 6 20.86 -7.37 -4.15
C LYS A 6 19.51 -7.87 -4.67
N LYS A 7 19.52 -8.92 -5.49
CA LYS A 7 18.31 -9.56 -6.05
C LYS A 7 17.60 -10.53 -5.11
N HIS A 8 18.32 -11.06 -4.11
CA HIS A 8 17.81 -12.09 -3.21
C HIS A 8 17.45 -11.53 -1.83
N LEU A 9 16.40 -12.09 -1.22
CA LEU A 9 16.01 -11.83 0.18
C LEU A 9 16.04 -13.15 0.95
N LYS A 10 16.91 -13.23 1.96
CA LYS A 10 16.92 -14.37 2.89
C LYS A 10 15.68 -14.32 3.76
N ARG A 11 15.08 -15.48 4.01
CA ARG A 11 13.81 -15.58 4.76
C ARG A 11 13.90 -15.04 6.18
N LEU A 12 15.02 -15.30 6.86
CA LEU A 12 15.29 -14.75 8.20
C LEU A 12 15.27 -13.21 8.24
N ASN A 13 15.61 -12.56 7.12
CA ASN A 13 15.64 -11.10 6.99
C ASN A 13 14.34 -10.53 6.41
N ALA A 14 13.35 -11.38 6.11
CA ALA A 14 12.05 -10.92 5.63
C ALA A 14 11.30 -10.17 6.74
N PRO A 15 10.40 -9.23 6.38
CA PRO A 15 9.55 -8.57 7.35
C PRO A 15 8.75 -9.57 8.20
N LYS A 16 8.81 -9.43 9.52
CA LYS A 16 8.07 -10.29 10.46
C LYS A 16 6.55 -10.23 10.23
N SER A 17 6.05 -9.10 9.71
CA SER A 17 4.63 -8.89 9.36
C SER A 17 4.11 -9.86 8.29
N TRP A 18 4.99 -10.49 7.50
CA TRP A 18 4.59 -11.48 6.49
C TRP A 18 4.20 -12.82 7.09
N MET A 19 4.61 -13.11 8.34
CA MET A 19 4.37 -14.39 9.01
C MET A 19 4.87 -15.58 8.18
N LEU A 20 6.11 -15.47 7.66
CA LEU A 20 6.78 -16.59 7.05
C LEU A 20 7.30 -17.54 8.12
N ASP A 21 7.14 -18.82 7.86
CA ASP A 21 7.70 -19.90 8.66
C ASP A 21 9.23 -19.91 8.58
N LYS A 22 9.92 -20.44 9.59
CA LYS A 22 11.38 -20.47 9.63
C LYS A 22 11.99 -21.58 8.75
N ILE A 23 11.26 -22.67 8.50
CA ILE A 23 11.81 -23.94 7.97
C ILE A 23 11.47 -24.17 6.48
N GLY A 24 10.47 -23.50 5.91
CA GLY A 24 9.98 -23.70 4.53
C GLY A 24 10.90 -23.19 3.40
N GLY A 25 12.21 -23.24 3.61
CA GLY A 25 13.26 -22.90 2.65
C GLY A 25 14.13 -21.71 3.08
N VAL A 26 15.20 -21.45 2.32
CA VAL A 26 16.21 -20.43 2.69
C VAL A 26 15.81 -19.00 2.31
N PHE A 27 15.01 -18.84 1.25
CA PHE A 27 14.71 -17.55 0.63
C PHE A 27 13.23 -17.17 0.77
N ALA A 28 12.97 -15.87 0.89
CA ALA A 28 11.64 -15.29 0.80
C ALA A 28 11.48 -14.59 -0.56
N PRO A 29 10.24 -14.48 -1.08
CA PRO A 29 9.98 -13.69 -2.26
C PRO A 29 10.38 -12.23 -1.99
N ARG A 30 11.35 -11.72 -2.76
CA ARG A 30 11.76 -10.32 -2.67
C ARG A 30 10.77 -9.49 -3.48
N PRO A 31 10.11 -8.48 -2.89
CA PRO A 31 9.21 -7.63 -3.64
C PRO A 31 9.96 -6.88 -4.75
N SER A 32 9.34 -6.78 -5.90
CA SER A 32 9.81 -5.95 -7.02
C SER A 32 9.83 -4.47 -6.63
N THR A 33 10.57 -3.65 -7.36
CA THR A 33 10.47 -2.20 -7.23
C THR A 33 9.10 -1.75 -7.72
N GLY A 34 8.29 -1.19 -6.82
CA GLY A 34 6.92 -0.81 -7.12
C GLY A 34 6.43 0.32 -6.21
N PRO A 35 5.10 0.48 -6.09
CA PRO A 35 4.51 1.63 -5.41
C PRO A 35 4.85 1.71 -3.92
N HIS A 36 4.93 0.55 -3.25
CA HIS A 36 5.12 0.45 -1.80
C HIS A 36 6.53 -0.01 -1.43
N LYS A 37 6.98 0.38 -0.24
CA LYS A 37 8.31 -0.01 0.26
C LYS A 37 8.35 -1.49 0.64
N LEU A 38 9.53 -2.11 0.59
CA LEU A 38 9.73 -3.52 0.90
C LEU A 38 9.18 -3.96 2.27
N ARG A 39 9.31 -3.13 3.31
CA ARG A 39 8.83 -3.43 4.67
C ARG A 39 7.37 -3.02 4.92
N GLU A 40 6.79 -2.23 4.02
CA GLU A 40 5.42 -1.68 4.09
C GLU A 40 4.53 -2.27 2.98
N SER A 41 4.89 -3.45 2.46
CA SER A 41 4.15 -4.15 1.40
C SER A 41 4.13 -5.65 1.65
N LEU A 42 3.23 -6.33 0.94
CA LEU A 42 3.08 -7.77 0.88
C LEU A 42 3.16 -8.21 -0.60
N PRO A 43 4.13 -9.06 -0.99
CA PRO A 43 4.19 -9.64 -2.32
C PRO A 43 2.91 -10.39 -2.71
N LEU A 44 2.49 -10.27 -3.96
CA LEU A 44 1.29 -10.94 -4.48
C LEU A 44 1.30 -12.46 -4.26
N VAL A 45 2.45 -13.12 -4.41
CA VAL A 45 2.60 -14.56 -4.13
C VAL A 45 2.27 -14.92 -2.68
N LEU A 46 2.57 -14.06 -1.71
CA LEU A 46 2.24 -14.30 -0.30
C LEU A 46 0.75 -14.10 -0.01
N ILE A 47 0.11 -13.17 -0.72
CA ILE A 47 -1.34 -12.95 -0.65
C ILE A 47 -2.07 -14.22 -1.10
N LEU A 48 -1.73 -14.74 -2.28
CA LEU A 48 -2.41 -15.91 -2.86
C LEU A 48 -2.13 -17.20 -2.11
N ARG A 49 -0.86 -17.45 -1.75
CA ARG A 49 -0.42 -18.71 -1.14
C ARG A 49 -0.65 -18.76 0.36
N ASN A 50 -0.20 -17.75 1.10
CA ASN A 50 -0.18 -17.79 2.57
C ASN A 50 -1.43 -17.19 3.22
N ARG A 51 -2.15 -16.28 2.54
CA ARG A 51 -3.36 -15.65 3.11
C ARG A 51 -4.65 -16.26 2.56
N LEU A 52 -4.84 -16.24 1.24
CA LEU A 52 -6.05 -16.76 0.59
C LEU A 52 -6.03 -18.28 0.37
N LYS A 53 -4.84 -18.90 0.35
CA LYS A 53 -4.63 -20.34 0.10
C LYS A 53 -5.19 -20.83 -1.26
N TYR A 54 -5.25 -19.95 -2.26
CA TYR A 54 -5.65 -20.30 -3.64
C TYR A 54 -4.51 -20.90 -4.46
N ALA A 55 -3.27 -20.71 -4.03
CA ALA A 55 -2.10 -21.30 -4.64
C ALA A 55 -1.37 -22.19 -3.62
N LEU A 56 -0.94 -23.38 -4.05
CA LEU A 56 -0.05 -24.23 -3.26
C LEU A 56 1.43 -23.89 -3.56
N THR A 57 1.74 -23.64 -4.83
CA THR A 57 3.07 -23.29 -5.34
C THR A 57 3.17 -21.80 -5.70
N ASN A 58 4.38 -21.33 -6.06
CA ASN A 58 4.65 -19.90 -6.27
C ASN A 58 4.17 -19.35 -7.63
N THR A 59 3.76 -20.19 -8.58
CA THR A 59 3.82 -19.85 -10.02
C THR A 59 2.48 -19.82 -10.75
N GLU A 60 1.45 -20.52 -10.28
CA GLU A 60 0.38 -20.96 -11.19
C GLU A 60 -0.71 -19.90 -11.47
N VAL A 61 -1.12 -19.10 -10.49
CA VAL A 61 -2.37 -18.32 -10.60
C VAL A 61 -2.19 -16.96 -11.28
N VAL A 62 -1.00 -16.36 -11.18
CA VAL A 62 -0.75 -14.97 -11.63
C VAL A 62 -0.65 -14.86 -13.16
N MET A 63 -0.19 -15.91 -13.84
CA MET A 63 0.00 -15.91 -15.30
C MET A 63 -1.31 -15.91 -16.09
N GLN A 64 -2.41 -16.35 -15.46
CA GLN A 64 -3.74 -16.37 -16.08
C GLN A 64 -4.38 -14.98 -16.19
N ARG A 65 -3.72 -13.91 -15.70
CA ARG A 65 -4.19 -12.52 -15.79
C ARG A 65 -5.53 -12.25 -15.08
N LEU A 66 -5.94 -13.15 -14.17
CA LEU A 66 -7.20 -13.07 -13.42
C LEU A 66 -7.16 -12.09 -12.23
N ILE A 67 -5.96 -11.68 -11.83
CA ILE A 67 -5.74 -10.86 -10.64
C ILE A 67 -5.45 -9.43 -11.06
N LYS A 68 -6.27 -8.53 -10.53
CA LYS A 68 -6.10 -7.09 -10.69
C LYS A 68 -5.75 -6.45 -9.36
N ILE A 69 -4.80 -5.52 -9.39
CA ILE A 69 -4.47 -4.63 -8.27
C ILE A 69 -4.77 -3.22 -8.72
N ASP A 70 -5.65 -2.53 -7.98
CA ASP A 70 -6.23 -1.24 -8.34
C ASP A 70 -6.73 -1.21 -9.79
N GLY A 71 -7.53 -2.20 -10.18
CA GLY A 71 -8.12 -2.30 -11.51
C GLY A 71 -7.16 -2.67 -12.64
N LYS A 72 -5.84 -2.74 -12.39
CA LYS A 72 -4.83 -3.13 -13.39
C LYS A 72 -4.41 -4.57 -13.21
N VAL A 73 -4.40 -5.34 -14.29
CA VAL A 73 -3.90 -6.71 -14.30
C VAL A 73 -2.42 -6.70 -13.93
N ARG A 74 -2.03 -7.53 -12.94
CA ARG A 74 -0.64 -7.69 -12.53
C ARG A 74 -0.20 -9.14 -12.74
N THR A 75 0.83 -9.32 -13.56
CA THR A 75 1.44 -10.62 -13.86
C THR A 75 2.72 -10.86 -13.05
N ASP A 76 3.23 -9.86 -12.33
CA ASP A 76 4.40 -10.02 -11.47
C ASP A 76 4.00 -10.63 -10.13
N ASN A 77 4.42 -11.87 -9.89
CA ASN A 77 4.18 -12.62 -8.66
C ASN A 77 4.77 -11.92 -7.42
N THR A 78 5.80 -11.10 -7.61
CA THR A 78 6.49 -10.35 -6.55
C THR A 78 6.07 -8.88 -6.50
N PHE A 79 4.97 -8.50 -7.15
CA PHE A 79 4.46 -7.13 -7.09
C PHE A 79 4.18 -6.71 -5.63
N PRO A 80 4.70 -5.55 -5.17
CA PRO A 80 4.51 -5.09 -3.80
C PRO A 80 3.13 -4.43 -3.66
N ALA A 81 2.12 -5.19 -3.24
CA ALA A 81 0.82 -4.64 -2.86
C ALA A 81 0.89 -4.14 -1.41
N GLY A 82 0.34 -2.97 -1.13
CA GLY A 82 0.50 -2.31 0.18
C GLY A 82 -0.81 -1.84 0.78
N PHE A 83 -0.67 -1.01 1.80
CA PHE A 83 -1.80 -0.45 2.54
C PHE A 83 -2.79 0.27 1.61
N MET A 84 -4.10 0.01 1.80
CA MET A 84 -5.22 0.57 1.02
C MET A 84 -5.35 0.12 -0.44
N ASP A 85 -4.47 -0.73 -0.95
CA ASP A 85 -4.65 -1.28 -2.29
C ASP A 85 -5.85 -2.23 -2.36
N VAL A 86 -6.54 -2.20 -3.50
CA VAL A 86 -7.67 -3.09 -3.78
C VAL A 86 -7.21 -4.23 -4.69
N ILE A 87 -7.44 -5.46 -4.26
CA ILE A 87 -7.21 -6.68 -5.02
C ILE A 87 -8.56 -7.20 -5.51
N THR A 88 -8.67 -7.42 -6.81
CA THR A 88 -9.85 -8.00 -7.45
C THR A 88 -9.47 -9.33 -8.08
N ILE A 89 -10.28 -10.35 -7.80
CA ILE A 89 -10.17 -11.67 -8.45
C ILE A 89 -11.42 -11.85 -9.31
N GLU A 90 -11.27 -11.70 -10.62
CA GLU A 90 -12.42 -11.64 -11.54
C GLU A 90 -13.21 -12.94 -11.59
N LYS A 91 -12.50 -14.07 -11.54
CA LYS A 91 -13.12 -15.40 -11.65
C LYS A 91 -14.04 -15.73 -10.48
N THR A 92 -13.73 -15.26 -9.28
CA THR A 92 -14.53 -15.48 -8.07
C THR A 92 -15.44 -14.29 -7.75
N GLY A 93 -15.27 -13.15 -8.42
CA GLY A 93 -15.99 -11.92 -8.11
C GLY A 93 -15.66 -11.36 -6.72
N GLU A 94 -14.56 -11.78 -6.10
CA GLU A 94 -14.17 -11.32 -4.77
C GLU A 94 -13.28 -10.07 -4.84
N PHE A 95 -13.53 -9.14 -3.91
CA PHE A 95 -12.77 -7.92 -3.74
C PHE A 95 -12.16 -7.87 -2.34
N PHE A 96 -10.88 -7.52 -2.26
CA PHE A 96 -10.16 -7.40 -1.01
C PHE A 96 -9.46 -6.06 -0.91
N ARG A 97 -9.42 -5.48 0.29
CA ARG A 97 -8.59 -4.32 0.61
C ARG A 97 -7.51 -4.74 1.61
N ILE A 98 -6.27 -4.34 1.34
CA ILE A 98 -5.17 -4.58 2.27
C ILE A 98 -5.21 -3.55 3.39
N LEU A 99 -5.36 -4.04 4.63
CA LEU A 99 -5.34 -3.23 5.84
C LEU A 99 -4.33 -3.75 6.85
N TYR A 100 -4.11 -2.97 7.91
CA TYR A 100 -3.38 -3.43 9.09
C TYR A 100 -4.34 -3.95 10.16
N ASP A 101 -3.99 -5.07 10.75
CA ASP A 101 -4.56 -5.58 12.00
C ASP A 101 -3.97 -4.85 13.21
N VAL A 102 -4.63 -4.91 14.37
CA VAL A 102 -4.23 -4.28 15.65
C VAL A 102 -2.84 -4.75 16.12
N LYS A 103 -2.41 -5.93 15.67
CA LYS A 103 -1.05 -6.48 15.92
C LYS A 103 0.00 -6.01 14.90
N GLY A 104 -0.33 -5.08 14.01
CA GLY A 104 0.57 -4.56 12.98
C GLY A 104 0.86 -5.52 11.82
N ARG A 105 -0.08 -6.43 11.52
CA ARG A 105 0.03 -7.43 10.45
C ARG A 105 -0.84 -7.05 9.27
N PHE A 106 -0.46 -7.46 8.06
CA PHE A 106 -1.32 -7.28 6.89
C PHE A 106 -2.50 -8.26 6.92
N ILE A 107 -3.71 -7.72 6.81
CA ILE A 107 -4.96 -8.46 6.65
C ILE A 107 -5.60 -8.12 5.30
N LEU A 108 -6.24 -9.11 4.69
CA LEU A 108 -7.06 -8.95 3.50
C LEU A 108 -8.52 -8.84 3.96
N HIS A 109 -9.06 -7.63 3.95
CA HIS A 109 -10.44 -7.38 4.32
C HIS A 109 -11.32 -7.55 3.08
N ARG A 110 -12.34 -8.41 3.16
CA ARG A 110 -13.34 -8.56 2.09
C ARG A 110 -14.18 -7.29 2.00
N ILE A 111 -14.36 -6.76 0.80
CA ILE A 111 -15.14 -5.54 0.56
C ILE A 111 -16.20 -5.77 -0.52
N THR A 112 -17.16 -4.86 -0.62
CA THR A 112 -18.17 -4.87 -1.68
C THR A 112 -17.60 -4.31 -2.99
N ALA A 113 -18.29 -4.58 -4.10
CA ALA A 113 -17.91 -4.05 -5.41
C ALA A 113 -17.96 -2.52 -5.49
N GLU A 114 -18.83 -1.88 -4.70
CA GLU A 114 -18.93 -0.42 -4.63
C GLU A 114 -17.73 0.20 -3.93
N GLU A 115 -17.35 -0.34 -2.78
CA GLU A 115 -16.15 0.09 -2.05
C GLU A 115 -14.87 -0.16 -2.84
N ALA A 116 -14.85 -1.20 -3.67
CA ALA A 116 -13.72 -1.56 -4.51
C ALA A 116 -13.46 -0.56 -5.65
N LYS A 117 -14.41 0.33 -5.98
CA LYS A 117 -14.22 1.35 -7.03
C LYS A 117 -13.27 2.46 -6.60
N TYR A 118 -13.13 2.70 -5.31
CA TYR A 118 -12.30 3.80 -4.79
C TYR A 118 -11.25 3.31 -3.80
N LYS A 119 -10.27 4.17 -3.53
CA LYS A 119 -9.31 3.96 -2.44
C LYS A 119 -8.86 5.26 -1.81
N LEU A 120 -8.44 5.20 -0.55
CA LEU A 120 -7.89 6.36 0.16
C LEU A 120 -6.38 6.43 0.00
N CYS A 121 -5.91 7.60 -0.40
CA CYS A 121 -4.52 7.89 -0.66
C CYS A 121 -4.06 9.09 0.19
N ARG A 122 -3.23 8.83 1.21
CA ARG A 122 -2.56 9.92 1.94
C ARG A 122 -1.60 10.70 1.03
N VAL A 123 -1.65 12.03 1.12
CA VAL A 123 -0.77 12.97 0.45
C VAL A 123 0.60 12.99 1.12
N LYS A 124 1.64 12.67 0.37
CA LYS A 124 3.03 12.66 0.86
C LYS A 124 3.76 13.96 0.57
N ARG A 125 3.55 14.54 -0.61
CA ARG A 125 4.12 15.84 -1.00
C ARG A 125 3.21 16.52 -2.01
N VAL A 126 3.20 17.84 -1.96
CA VAL A 126 2.62 18.72 -2.98
C VAL A 126 3.79 19.51 -3.56
N GLN A 127 3.87 19.58 -4.89
CA GLN A 127 4.96 20.24 -5.61
C GLN A 127 4.42 20.87 -6.88
N VAL A 128 5.10 21.91 -7.37
CA VAL A 128 4.80 22.49 -8.67
C VAL A 128 5.67 21.79 -9.71
N GLY A 129 5.03 21.21 -10.73
CA GLY A 129 5.68 20.55 -11.84
C GLY A 129 6.08 21.50 -12.97
N PRO A 130 6.57 20.96 -14.09
CA PRO A 130 6.85 21.74 -15.28
C PRO A 130 5.62 22.53 -15.73
N LYS A 131 5.85 23.73 -16.30
CA LYS A 131 4.77 24.66 -16.74
C LYS A 131 3.90 25.20 -15.59
N GLY A 132 4.39 25.21 -14.36
CA GLY A 132 3.67 25.79 -13.22
C GLY A 132 2.47 24.95 -12.74
N ILE A 133 2.37 23.69 -13.17
CA ILE A 133 1.21 22.84 -12.86
C ILE A 133 1.34 22.26 -11.45
N PRO A 134 0.38 22.44 -10.53
CA PRO A 134 0.42 21.80 -9.22
C PRO A 134 0.24 20.28 -9.33
N ILE A 135 1.06 19.55 -8.58
CA ILE A 135 1.13 18.09 -8.57
C ILE A 135 1.12 17.59 -7.14
N LEU A 136 0.30 16.57 -6.91
CA LEU A 136 0.22 15.83 -5.66
C LEU A 136 0.85 14.45 -5.83
N VAL A 137 1.70 14.04 -4.88
CA VAL A 137 2.23 12.68 -4.83
C VAL A 137 1.72 11.98 -3.58
N THR A 138 1.13 10.81 -3.79
CA THR A 138 0.53 9.98 -2.74
C THR A 138 1.54 8.98 -2.17
N HIS A 139 1.17 8.32 -1.08
CA HIS A 139 2.00 7.26 -0.47
C HIS A 139 2.17 6.02 -1.38
N ASP A 140 1.18 5.74 -2.24
CA ASP A 140 1.18 4.69 -3.28
C ASP A 140 1.91 5.15 -4.57
N ALA A 141 2.81 6.14 -4.45
CA ALA A 141 3.61 6.68 -5.56
C ALA A 141 2.81 7.22 -6.77
N ARG A 142 1.48 7.40 -6.67
CA ARG A 142 0.68 8.04 -7.72
C ARG A 142 0.92 9.53 -7.74
N THR A 143 0.97 10.07 -8.96
CA THR A 143 1.14 11.49 -9.23
C THR A 143 -0.14 12.02 -9.84
N ILE A 144 -0.87 12.85 -9.11
CA ILE A 144 -2.14 13.44 -9.53
C ILE A 144 -1.89 14.90 -9.86
N ARG A 145 -2.29 15.32 -11.06
CA ARG A 145 -2.14 16.70 -11.54
C ARG A 145 -3.42 17.48 -11.28
N TYR A 146 -3.28 18.80 -11.15
CA TYR A 146 -4.41 19.71 -10.89
C TYR A 146 -5.22 19.32 -9.64
N PRO A 147 -4.59 19.11 -8.48
CA PRO A 147 -5.33 18.93 -7.23
C PRO A 147 -6.04 20.25 -6.85
N ASP A 148 -7.10 20.13 -6.06
CA ASP A 148 -7.73 21.28 -5.42
C ASP A 148 -6.70 22.02 -4.52
N PRO A 149 -6.62 23.36 -4.59
CA PRO A 149 -5.70 24.16 -3.76
C PRO A 149 -5.84 23.94 -2.24
N LEU A 150 -6.99 23.44 -1.77
CA LEU A 150 -7.25 23.16 -0.37
C LEU A 150 -6.51 21.93 0.16
N VAL A 151 -6.07 21.04 -0.72
CA VAL A 151 -5.42 19.76 -0.34
C VAL A 151 -3.97 20.01 0.07
N LYS A 152 -3.64 19.66 1.32
CA LYS A 152 -2.31 19.85 1.91
C LYS A 152 -1.61 18.51 2.19
N VAL A 153 -0.34 18.61 2.57
CA VAL A 153 0.46 17.45 2.96
C VAL A 153 -0.13 16.80 4.22
N ASN A 154 -0.18 15.46 4.22
CA ASN A 154 -0.81 14.59 5.22
C ASN A 154 -2.33 14.45 5.16
N ASP A 155 -3.03 15.22 4.32
CA ASP A 155 -4.44 14.98 4.05
C ASP A 155 -4.63 13.62 3.35
N SER A 156 -5.85 13.10 3.38
CA SER A 156 -6.22 11.87 2.70
C SER A 156 -7.14 12.17 1.54
N VAL A 157 -6.89 11.56 0.39
CA VAL A 157 -7.62 11.82 -0.84
C VAL A 157 -8.35 10.55 -1.26
N GLN A 158 -9.64 10.63 -1.51
CA GLN A 158 -10.41 9.54 -2.11
C GLN A 158 -10.20 9.56 -3.62
N VAL A 159 -9.57 8.51 -4.13
CA VAL A 159 -9.24 8.35 -5.55
C VAL A 159 -10.14 7.30 -6.16
N ASP A 160 -10.79 7.65 -7.26
CA ASP A 160 -11.46 6.67 -8.11
C ASP A 160 -10.40 5.84 -8.84
N ILE A 161 -10.50 4.52 -8.74
CA ILE A 161 -9.51 3.59 -9.27
C ILE A 161 -9.57 3.56 -10.81
N ALA A 162 -10.76 3.73 -11.39
CA ALA A 162 -10.95 3.66 -12.84
C ALA A 162 -10.38 4.90 -13.54
N SER A 163 -10.78 6.10 -13.11
CA SER A 163 -10.30 7.36 -13.70
C SER A 163 -8.95 7.82 -13.17
N GLY A 164 -8.56 7.40 -11.96
CA GLY A 164 -7.39 7.90 -11.25
C GLY A 164 -7.54 9.34 -10.76
N LYS A 165 -8.75 9.91 -10.79
CA LYS A 165 -9.05 11.27 -10.35
C LYS A 165 -9.46 11.30 -8.87
N ILE A 166 -9.33 12.48 -8.28
CA ILE A 166 -9.79 12.76 -6.92
C ILE A 166 -11.30 12.93 -6.95
N MET A 167 -12.01 12.22 -6.07
CA MET A 167 -13.44 12.42 -5.84
C MET A 167 -13.68 13.36 -4.66
N ASP A 168 -13.01 13.08 -3.55
CA ASP A 168 -13.15 13.85 -2.31
C ASP A 168 -11.83 13.84 -1.53
N PHE A 169 -11.70 14.68 -0.51
CA PHE A 169 -10.53 14.71 0.37
C PHE A 169 -10.92 15.00 1.83
N VAL A 170 -10.16 14.41 2.74
CA VAL A 170 -10.32 14.56 4.19
C VAL A 170 -9.08 15.27 4.74
N LYS A 171 -9.30 16.37 5.44
CA LYS A 171 -8.24 17.18 6.05
C LYS A 171 -7.62 16.49 7.27
N PHE A 172 -6.32 16.71 7.46
CA PHE A 172 -5.60 16.26 8.63
C PHE A 172 -5.67 17.27 9.78
N GLU A 173 -6.77 17.23 10.53
CA GLU A 173 -7.09 18.13 11.64
C GLU A 173 -7.54 17.38 12.91
N VAL A 174 -7.57 18.10 14.03
CA VAL A 174 -7.98 17.57 15.34
C VAL A 174 -9.46 17.17 15.27
N GLY A 175 -9.80 16.02 15.86
CA GLY A 175 -11.14 15.44 15.84
C GLY A 175 -11.35 14.37 14.76
N ASN A 176 -10.51 14.34 13.71
CA ASN A 176 -10.67 13.37 12.63
C ASN A 176 -10.12 11.98 13.00
N LEU A 177 -10.76 10.95 12.44
CA LEU A 177 -10.38 9.55 12.59
C LEU A 177 -9.13 9.24 11.78
N VAL A 178 -8.16 8.56 12.40
CA VAL A 178 -6.92 8.14 11.74
C VAL A 178 -6.54 6.71 12.07
N MET A 179 -5.81 6.09 11.15
CA MET A 179 -5.13 4.81 11.36
C MET A 179 -3.62 5.02 11.36
N ILE A 180 -2.94 4.39 12.32
CA ILE A 180 -1.48 4.43 12.42
C ILE A 180 -0.87 3.41 11.44
N THR A 181 -0.04 3.89 10.51
CA THR A 181 0.57 3.05 9.46
C THR A 181 2.04 2.72 9.70
N GLY A 182 2.60 3.04 10.87
CA GLY A 182 4.01 2.75 11.19
C GLY A 182 4.32 2.79 12.69
N GLY A 183 5.49 2.28 13.07
CA GLY A 183 5.94 2.26 14.47
C GLY A 183 5.27 1.16 15.32
N HIS A 184 5.37 1.30 16.65
CA HIS A 184 4.87 0.31 17.60
C HIS A 184 3.33 0.22 17.63
N ASN A 185 2.64 1.34 17.43
CA ASN A 185 1.18 1.44 17.47
C ASN A 185 0.50 1.14 16.12
N LEU A 186 1.20 0.44 15.22
CA LEU A 186 0.73 0.10 13.87
C LEU A 186 -0.62 -0.64 13.89
N GLY A 187 -1.54 -0.20 13.03
CA GLY A 187 -2.87 -0.81 12.86
C GLY A 187 -3.91 -0.39 13.88
N ARG A 188 -3.57 0.48 14.83
CA ARG A 188 -4.54 1.08 15.75
C ARG A 188 -5.27 2.25 15.08
N ILE A 189 -6.54 2.40 15.42
CA ILE A 189 -7.43 3.46 14.97
C ILE A 189 -7.76 4.35 16.17
N GLY A 190 -7.87 5.66 15.94
CA GLY A 190 -8.29 6.62 16.96
C GLY A 190 -8.53 8.00 16.39
N ASN A 191 -9.09 8.90 17.19
CA ASN A 191 -9.27 10.29 16.82
C ASN A 191 -8.02 11.11 17.18
N ILE A 192 -7.72 12.13 16.38
CA ILE A 192 -6.62 13.07 16.69
C ILE A 192 -7.07 13.99 17.82
N THR A 193 -6.47 13.87 19.02
CA THR A 193 -6.76 14.77 20.15
C THR A 193 -5.95 16.05 20.10
N SER A 194 -4.65 15.96 19.80
CA SER A 194 -3.75 17.11 19.74
C SER A 194 -2.64 16.87 18.72
N ARG A 195 -2.03 17.95 18.24
CA ARG A 195 -0.89 17.89 17.33
C ARG A 195 0.15 18.91 17.73
N GLU A 196 1.26 18.43 18.26
CA GLU A 196 2.42 19.25 18.58
C GLU A 196 3.29 19.45 17.34
N ARG A 197 3.75 20.68 17.13
CA ARG A 197 4.73 20.99 16.09
C ARG A 197 6.11 21.02 16.72
N HIS A 198 6.99 20.16 16.23
CA HIS A 198 8.39 20.15 16.58
C HIS A 198 9.20 20.71 15.40
N PRO A 199 9.44 22.03 15.33
CA PRO A 199 10.32 22.60 14.32
C PRO A 199 11.73 22.01 14.50
N ARG A 200 12.33 21.53 13.40
CA ARG A 200 13.71 21.04 13.41
C ARG A 200 14.66 22.23 13.62
N TYR A 201 15.14 22.44 14.84
CA TYR A 201 16.19 23.42 15.17
C TYR A 201 17.63 22.87 15.07
N TYR A 202 17.84 21.67 14.52
CA TYR A 202 19.18 21.12 14.31
C TYR A 202 19.30 20.45 12.94
N SER A 203 20.06 21.07 12.04
CA SER A 203 20.65 20.46 10.85
C SER A 203 21.86 21.31 10.44
N PHE A 204 23.06 20.83 10.76
CA PHE A 204 24.32 21.20 10.09
C PHE A 204 24.34 20.61 8.68
#